data_AF-B2BJF1-F1
#
_entry.id   AF-B2BJF1-F1
#
_cell.length_a   1.000
_cell.length_b   1.000
_cell.length_c   1.000
_cell.angle_alpha   90.00
_cell.angle_beta   90.00
_cell.angle_gamma   90.00
#
_symmetry.space_group_name_H-M   'P 1'
#
loop_
_entity.id
_entity.type
_entity.pdbx_description
1 polymer ?
#
loop_
_entity_poly.entity_id
_entity_poly.type
_entity_poly.pdbx_seq_one_letter_code
_entity_poly.pdbx_strand_id
1 'polypeptide(L)'
;CSCNIQAIGLEGILLSRLYEQQAGELSQMRGSMLAVGLSEQGIKPYIEKLSKDLEDFNLIVGCINSPKSVTVTGEVTQLDSLKIILDKDNILCRRLKVNLAYHSPQMKEVAALYQDAMGDLEVDNTGHNNSPEMVSSVTGDWINPGEVSQAAYWVKNMVSPVRFSDGLTTLCSGSALNSHKRLDGSHRRTRDIDHILEVGPHSVLQGACKDVLKNIANHTPTEYLSLLVRNMSAADTAFAVFGNLHIAGYPIDISLVNGIDSTGHDI
;
A
#
# COMPACT_ATOMS: atom_id res chain seq x y z
N CYS A 1 17.55 9.44 -0.03
CA CYS A 1 17.16 8.17 0.58
C CYS A 1 15.73 7.85 0.16
N SER A 2 15.54 6.90 -0.74
CA SER A 2 14.23 6.42 -1.14
C SER A 2 13.74 5.37 -0.14
N CYS A 3 12.50 5.49 0.28
CA CYS A 3 11.84 4.48 1.10
C CYS A 3 10.51 4.13 0.47
N ASN A 4 10.19 2.83 0.41
CA ASN A 4 8.99 2.35 -0.23
C ASN A 4 8.00 1.80 0.80
N ILE A 5 6.72 2.15 0.61
CA ILE A 5 5.60 1.45 1.21
C ILE A 5 4.88 0.78 0.05
N GLN A 6 4.77 -0.54 0.12
CA GLN A 6 4.13 -1.28 -0.94
C GLN A 6 2.61 -1.14 -0.88
N ALA A 7 2.05 -0.62 -1.96
CA ALA A 7 0.62 -0.61 -2.23
C ALA A 7 0.34 -1.31 -3.57
N ILE A 8 -0.01 -2.61 -3.50
CA ILE A 8 -0.97 -3.35 -4.34
C ILE A 8 -0.70 -3.45 -5.87
N GLY A 9 0.29 -2.75 -6.44
CA GLY A 9 0.39 -2.53 -7.90
C GLY A 9 0.69 -3.74 -8.77
N LEU A 10 1.78 -4.48 -8.50
CA LEU A 10 2.23 -5.60 -9.36
C LEU A 10 1.64 -6.95 -8.92
N GLU A 11 1.47 -7.16 -7.61
CA GLU A 11 0.89 -8.38 -7.05
C GLU A 11 -0.56 -8.57 -7.51
N GLY A 12 -1.34 -7.49 -7.56
CA GLY A 12 -2.75 -7.54 -7.95
C GLY A 12 -2.99 -8.04 -9.38
N ILE A 13 -2.06 -7.81 -10.32
CA ILE A 13 -2.20 -8.23 -11.72
C ILE A 13 -1.89 -9.72 -11.88
N LEU A 14 -0.80 -10.21 -11.27
CA LEU A 14 -0.48 -11.63 -11.28
C LEU A 14 -1.60 -12.42 -10.61
N LEU A 15 -2.07 -11.92 -9.47
CA LEU A 15 -3.08 -12.59 -8.67
C LEU A 15 -4.47 -12.58 -9.31
N SER A 16 -4.89 -11.47 -9.95
CA SER A 16 -6.15 -11.45 -10.68
C SER A 16 -6.15 -12.47 -11.82
N ARG A 17 -5.02 -12.61 -12.53
CA ARG A 17 -4.87 -13.62 -13.60
C ARG A 17 -4.93 -15.04 -13.07
N LEU A 18 -4.21 -15.34 -11.99
CA LEU A 18 -4.23 -16.69 -11.38
C LEU A 18 -5.62 -17.05 -10.87
N TYR A 19 -6.32 -16.10 -10.25
CA TYR A 19 -7.68 -16.33 -9.80
C TYR A 19 -8.64 -16.54 -10.98
N GLU A 20 -8.56 -15.73 -12.04
CA GLU A 20 -9.39 -15.91 -13.25
C GLU A 20 -9.17 -17.29 -13.89
N GLN A 21 -7.94 -17.81 -13.88
CA GLN A 21 -7.63 -19.14 -14.38
C GLN A 21 -8.26 -20.27 -13.54
N GLN A 22 -8.36 -20.08 -12.22
CA GLN A 22 -8.98 -21.04 -11.30
C GLN A 22 -10.46 -20.78 -11.00
N ALA A 23 -11.04 -19.67 -11.44
CA ALA A 23 -12.42 -19.26 -11.10
C ALA A 23 -13.50 -20.28 -11.54
N GLY A 24 -13.19 -21.12 -12.54
CA GLY A 24 -14.04 -22.24 -12.94
C GLY A 24 -14.07 -23.40 -11.93
N GLU A 25 -13.03 -23.56 -11.10
CA GLU A 25 -12.89 -24.60 -10.08
C GLU A 25 -13.15 -24.05 -8.66
N LEU A 26 -12.81 -22.78 -8.38
CA LEU A 26 -13.00 -22.07 -7.08
C LEU A 26 -14.41 -21.48 -6.89
N SER A 27 -15.41 -22.05 -7.56
CA SER A 27 -16.74 -21.48 -7.84
C SER A 27 -17.61 -21.03 -6.64
N GLN A 28 -17.24 -21.26 -5.38
CA GLN A 28 -18.13 -21.04 -4.25
C GLN A 28 -17.94 -19.72 -3.49
N MET A 29 -16.81 -19.03 -3.58
CA MET A 29 -16.60 -17.80 -2.82
C MET A 29 -16.65 -16.53 -3.67
N ARG A 30 -17.74 -15.76 -3.51
CA ARG A 30 -17.87 -14.41 -4.05
C ARG A 30 -17.36 -13.41 -3.02
N GLY A 31 -16.07 -13.09 -3.10
CA GLY A 31 -15.42 -12.09 -2.26
C GLY A 31 -15.49 -10.68 -2.87
N SER A 32 -15.35 -9.65 -2.05
CA SER A 32 -15.17 -8.27 -2.49
C SER A 32 -14.66 -7.41 -1.32
N MET A 33 -14.55 -6.09 -1.54
CA MET A 33 -14.08 -5.11 -0.57
C MET A 33 -15.00 -3.89 -0.45
N LEU A 34 -15.06 -3.30 0.74
CA LEU A 34 -15.81 -2.10 1.09
C LEU A 34 -14.89 -1.09 1.78
N ALA A 35 -14.65 0.07 1.17
CA ALA A 35 -13.96 1.17 1.83
C ALA A 35 -14.92 1.84 2.84
N VAL A 36 -14.46 2.09 4.05
CA VAL A 36 -15.26 2.64 5.16
C VAL A 36 -14.50 3.78 5.84
N GLY A 37 -15.17 4.92 6.01
CA GLY A 37 -14.66 6.11 6.69
C GLY A 37 -14.69 6.00 8.22
N LEU A 38 -14.14 4.92 8.76
CA LEU A 38 -13.97 4.69 10.20
C LEU A 38 -12.55 4.21 10.51
N SER A 39 -12.16 4.33 11.78
CA SER A 39 -10.95 3.69 12.29
C SER A 39 -11.11 2.18 12.40
N GLU A 40 -10.00 1.45 12.56
CA GLU A 40 -10.02 0.02 12.84
C GLU A 40 -10.82 -0.30 14.11
N GLN A 41 -10.69 0.51 15.16
CA GLN A 41 -11.48 0.33 16.39
C GLN A 41 -12.95 0.73 16.18
N GLY A 42 -13.22 1.73 15.34
CA GLY A 42 -14.58 2.23 15.08
C GLY A 42 -15.43 1.28 14.26
N ILE A 43 -14.84 0.47 13.37
CA ILE A 43 -15.58 -0.51 12.56
C ILE A 43 -15.87 -1.81 13.33
N LYS A 44 -15.08 -2.16 14.35
CA LYS A 44 -15.21 -3.43 15.10
C LYS A 44 -16.63 -3.66 15.65
N PRO A 45 -17.29 -2.70 16.31
CA PRO A 45 -18.65 -2.90 16.82
C PRO A 45 -19.67 -3.26 15.74
N TYR A 46 -19.50 -2.75 14.51
CA TYR A 46 -20.39 -3.05 13.38
C TYR A 46 -20.19 -4.47 12.86
N ILE A 47 -18.94 -4.89 12.73
CA ILE A 47 -18.55 -6.25 12.33
C ILE A 47 -19.04 -7.26 13.38
N GLU A 48 -18.78 -7.00 14.67
CA GLU A 48 -19.21 -7.86 15.79
C GLU A 48 -20.74 -7.95 15.94
N LYS A 49 -21.45 -6.87 15.60
CA LYS A 49 -22.92 -6.89 15.60
C LYS A 49 -23.43 -7.84 14.52
N LEU A 50 -22.89 -7.72 13.29
CA LEU A 50 -23.30 -8.55 12.18
C LEU A 50 -22.90 -10.02 12.36
N SER A 51 -21.75 -10.29 12.98
CA SER A 51 -21.27 -11.65 13.22
C SER A 51 -22.12 -12.45 14.20
N LYS A 52 -22.96 -11.80 15.02
CA LYS A 52 -23.87 -12.48 15.95
C LYS A 52 -25.11 -13.04 15.26
N ASP A 53 -25.46 -12.47 14.11
CA ASP A 53 -26.69 -12.81 13.38
C ASP A 53 -26.42 -13.88 12.30
N LEU A 54 -25.17 -14.34 12.13
CA LEU A 54 -24.72 -15.23 11.07
C LEU A 54 -23.85 -16.36 11.62
N GLU A 55 -24.17 -17.60 11.24
CA GLU A 55 -23.37 -18.79 11.61
C GLU A 55 -22.05 -18.87 10.83
N ASP A 56 -22.03 -18.42 9.58
CA ASP A 56 -20.84 -18.33 8.73
C ASP A 56 -20.51 -16.85 8.51
N PHE A 57 -19.42 -16.36 9.11
CA PHE A 57 -19.04 -14.95 9.11
C PHE A 57 -17.59 -14.76 8.68
N ASN A 58 -17.38 -14.00 7.60
CA ASN A 58 -16.10 -13.92 6.89
C ASN A 58 -15.68 -12.47 6.59
N LEU A 59 -16.22 -11.47 7.30
CA LEU A 59 -15.75 -10.09 7.18
C LEU A 59 -14.57 -9.83 8.11
N ILE A 60 -13.52 -9.23 7.54
CA ILE A 60 -12.39 -8.74 8.31
C ILE A 60 -11.94 -7.37 7.80
N VAL A 61 -11.15 -6.65 8.61
CA VAL A 61 -10.42 -5.47 8.13
C VAL A 61 -9.24 -5.94 7.30
N GLY A 62 -9.32 -5.73 5.97
CA GLY A 62 -8.28 -6.09 5.02
C GLY A 62 -7.23 -4.99 4.84
N CYS A 63 -7.58 -3.72 5.05
CA CYS A 63 -6.62 -2.62 5.01
C CYS A 63 -6.93 -1.56 6.08
N ILE A 64 -5.88 -1.06 6.74
CA ILE A 64 -5.90 0.10 7.63
C ILE A 64 -5.19 1.24 6.88
N ASN A 65 -5.96 2.04 6.14
CA ASN A 65 -5.43 3.06 5.24
C ASN A 65 -5.08 4.36 5.99
N SER A 66 -5.85 4.71 7.01
CA SER A 66 -5.55 5.87 7.87
C SER A 66 -6.25 5.72 9.21
N PRO A 67 -6.01 6.61 10.20
CA PRO A 67 -6.69 6.58 11.49
C PRO A 67 -8.22 6.69 11.40
N LYS A 68 -8.78 7.06 10.24
CA LYS A 68 -10.22 7.18 10.00
C LYS A 68 -10.68 6.53 8.69
N SER A 69 -9.88 5.64 8.12
CA SER A 69 -10.20 4.96 6.87
C SER A 69 -9.69 3.53 6.87
N VAL A 70 -10.62 2.59 6.73
CA VAL A 70 -10.33 1.16 6.62
C VAL A 70 -10.97 0.59 5.36
N THR A 71 -10.51 -0.59 4.95
CA THR A 71 -11.19 -1.40 3.94
C THR A 71 -11.56 -2.73 4.57
N VAL A 72 -12.85 -3.04 4.57
CA VAL A 72 -13.39 -4.33 5.00
C VAL A 72 -13.42 -5.24 3.78
N THR A 73 -13.01 -6.48 3.95
CA THR A 73 -12.89 -7.49 2.89
C THR A 73 -13.62 -8.76 3.36
N GLY A 74 -14.23 -9.50 2.42
CA GLY A 74 -14.98 -10.70 2.73
C GLY A 74 -16.11 -10.99 1.75
N GLU A 75 -17.10 -11.76 2.21
CA GLU A 75 -18.23 -12.21 1.40
C GLU A 75 -19.15 -11.04 0.98
N VAL A 76 -19.66 -11.12 -0.26
CA VAL A 76 -20.45 -10.05 -0.89
C VAL A 76 -21.72 -9.70 -0.11
N THR A 77 -22.57 -10.67 0.23
CA THR A 77 -23.85 -10.43 0.93
C THR A 77 -23.66 -9.91 2.36
N GLN A 78 -22.60 -10.33 3.04
CA GLN A 78 -22.21 -9.80 4.35
C GLN A 78 -21.75 -8.34 4.24
N LEU A 79 -20.96 -8.01 3.21
CA LEU A 79 -20.55 -6.62 2.96
C LEU A 79 -21.75 -5.73 2.60
N ASP A 80 -22.75 -6.25 1.90
CA ASP A 80 -23.99 -5.53 1.59
C ASP A 80 -24.79 -5.25 2.86
N SER A 81 -24.87 -6.23 3.77
CA SER A 81 -25.52 -6.06 5.08
C SER A 81 -24.77 -5.05 5.96
N LEU A 82 -23.43 -5.12 6.00
CA LEU A 82 -22.62 -4.12 6.69
C LEU A 82 -22.85 -2.73 6.11
N LYS A 83 -22.88 -2.59 4.78
CA LYS A 83 -23.15 -1.31 4.11
C LYS A 83 -24.51 -0.73 4.52
N ILE A 84 -25.57 -1.54 4.58
CA ILE A 84 -26.91 -1.07 5.00
C ILE A 84 -26.86 -0.51 6.43
N ILE A 85 -26.15 -1.17 7.33
CA ILE A 85 -26.01 -0.70 8.73
C ILE A 85 -25.22 0.62 8.77
N LEU A 86 -24.11 0.71 8.04
CA LEU A 86 -23.28 1.92 7.99
C LEU A 86 -24.02 3.11 7.35
N ASP A 87 -24.79 2.87 6.28
CA ASP A 87 -25.58 3.91 5.61
C ASP A 87 -26.68 4.45 6.55
N LYS A 88 -27.33 3.57 7.33
CA LYS A 88 -28.33 3.98 8.34
C LYS A 88 -27.74 4.91 9.41
N ASP A 89 -26.47 4.69 9.76
CA ASP A 89 -25.74 5.49 10.73
C ASP A 89 -25.01 6.69 10.09
N ASN A 90 -25.24 6.96 8.79
CA ASN A 90 -24.59 8.04 8.01
C ASN A 90 -23.06 7.94 7.95
N ILE A 91 -22.52 6.72 7.99
CA ILE A 91 -21.08 6.47 7.84
C ILE A 91 -20.75 6.33 6.37
N LEU A 92 -19.77 7.11 5.91
CA LEU A 92 -19.28 7.05 4.54
C LEU A 92 -18.71 5.66 4.24
N CYS A 93 -19.31 4.95 3.29
CA CYS A 93 -18.78 3.70 2.78
C CYS A 93 -19.01 3.55 1.26
N ARG A 94 -18.06 2.88 0.59
CA ARG A 94 -18.11 2.68 -0.87
C ARG A 94 -17.60 1.31 -1.26
N ARG A 95 -18.39 0.60 -2.06
CA ARG A 95 -18.01 -0.68 -2.67
C ARG A 95 -16.83 -0.49 -3.63
N LEU A 96 -15.81 -1.33 -3.51
CA LEU A 96 -14.70 -1.35 -4.47
C LEU A 96 -15.07 -2.24 -5.67
N LYS A 97 -14.59 -1.87 -6.86
CA LYS A 97 -14.83 -2.63 -8.11
C LYS A 97 -13.84 -3.79 -8.23
N VAL A 98 -13.93 -4.73 -7.29
CA VAL A 98 -13.12 -5.94 -7.24
C VAL A 98 -14.02 -7.12 -6.93
N ASN A 99 -13.75 -8.27 -7.54
CA ASN A 99 -14.52 -9.49 -7.33
C ASN A 99 -13.79 -10.47 -6.39
N LEU A 100 -12.84 -9.94 -5.61
CA LEU A 100 -11.96 -10.69 -4.73
C LEU A 100 -11.90 -10.02 -3.36
N ALA A 101 -11.91 -10.86 -2.33
CA ALA A 101 -11.64 -10.44 -0.97
C ALA A 101 -10.11 -10.46 -0.72
N TYR A 102 -9.37 -9.53 -1.34
CA TYR A 102 -7.94 -9.39 -1.10
C TYR A 102 -7.64 -9.17 0.39
N HIS A 103 -6.44 -9.56 0.83
CA HIS A 103 -5.99 -9.40 2.21
C HIS A 103 -6.90 -10.12 3.21
N SER A 104 -7.37 -11.31 2.82
CA SER A 104 -8.23 -12.17 3.62
C SER A 104 -7.79 -13.63 3.59
N PRO A 105 -8.21 -14.46 4.58
CA PRO A 105 -7.97 -15.90 4.56
C PRO A 105 -8.47 -16.61 3.30
N GLN A 106 -9.45 -16.04 2.58
CA GLN A 106 -9.96 -16.61 1.32
C GLN A 106 -8.86 -16.69 0.25
N MET A 107 -7.86 -15.80 0.30
CA MET A 107 -6.74 -15.84 -0.64
C MET A 107 -5.80 -17.03 -0.43
N LYS A 108 -5.95 -17.80 0.66
CA LYS A 108 -5.16 -19.03 0.87
C LYS A 108 -5.38 -20.08 -0.23
N GLU A 109 -6.54 -20.06 -0.90
CA GLU A 109 -6.86 -21.01 -1.96
C GLU A 109 -5.95 -20.86 -3.18
N VAL A 110 -5.51 -19.64 -3.47
CA VAL A 110 -4.60 -19.33 -4.58
C VAL A 110 -3.15 -19.19 -4.14
N ALA A 111 -2.86 -19.37 -2.84
CA ALA A 111 -1.52 -19.13 -2.28
C ALA A 111 -0.43 -20.02 -2.89
N ALA A 112 -0.75 -21.30 -3.13
CA ALA A 112 0.20 -22.24 -3.73
C ALA A 112 0.54 -21.84 -5.17
N LEU A 113 -0.49 -21.57 -6.00
CA LEU A 113 -0.26 -21.10 -7.38
C LEU A 113 0.49 -19.77 -7.43
N TYR A 114 0.14 -18.85 -6.53
CA TYR A 114 0.81 -17.57 -6.43
C TYR A 114 2.29 -17.75 -6.09
N GLN A 115 2.59 -18.63 -5.14
CA GLN A 115 3.95 -18.98 -4.77
C GLN A 115 4.72 -19.59 -5.95
N ASP A 116 4.13 -20.56 -6.66
CA ASP A 116 4.77 -21.22 -7.79
C ASP A 116 5.01 -20.24 -8.95
N ALA A 117 4.06 -19.33 -9.21
CA ALA A 117 4.17 -18.34 -10.27
C ALA A 117 5.23 -17.26 -10.02
N MET A 118 5.56 -16.97 -8.75
CA MET A 118 6.64 -16.03 -8.41
C MET A 118 8.03 -16.60 -8.72
N GLY A 119 8.19 -17.93 -8.69
CA GLY A 119 9.48 -18.59 -8.88
C GLY A 119 10.52 -18.16 -7.84
N ASP A 120 11.79 -18.21 -8.24
CA ASP A 120 12.91 -17.78 -7.40
C ASP A 120 13.07 -16.26 -7.47
N LEU A 121 13.04 -15.62 -6.30
CA LEU A 121 13.23 -14.19 -6.16
C LEU A 121 14.67 -13.90 -5.74
N GLU A 122 15.39 -13.13 -6.56
CA GLU A 122 16.77 -12.78 -6.27
C GLU A 122 16.85 -11.51 -5.40
N VAL A 123 17.81 -11.49 -4.47
CA VAL A 123 18.23 -10.23 -3.84
C VAL A 123 19.16 -9.55 -4.82
N ASP A 124 18.87 -8.30 -5.17
CA ASP A 124 19.82 -7.47 -5.91
C ASP A 124 21.05 -7.21 -5.03
N ASN A 125 22.10 -7.99 -5.26
CA ASN A 125 23.38 -7.91 -4.56
C ASN A 125 24.39 -7.01 -5.29
N THR A 126 23.96 -6.20 -6.26
CA THR A 126 24.86 -5.36 -7.08
C THR A 126 25.61 -4.28 -6.30
N GLY A 127 25.41 -4.19 -4.98
CA GLY A 127 26.27 -3.39 -4.10
C GLY A 127 26.16 -1.88 -4.33
N HIS A 128 25.07 -1.42 -4.94
CA HIS A 128 24.77 0.00 -4.98
C HIS A 128 24.68 0.51 -3.54
N ASN A 129 25.56 1.45 -3.18
CA ASN A 129 25.70 2.00 -1.82
C ASN A 129 24.41 2.64 -1.25
N ASN A 130 23.30 2.65 -2.00
CA ASN A 130 22.03 3.32 -1.69
C ASN A 130 20.79 2.50 -2.13
N SER A 131 20.72 1.20 -1.86
CA SER A 131 19.47 0.45 -2.09
C SER A 131 18.32 1.07 -1.27
N PRO A 132 17.10 1.21 -1.84
CA PRO A 132 15.97 1.76 -1.12
C PRO A 132 15.60 0.88 0.07
N GLU A 133 15.29 1.50 1.20
CA GLU A 133 14.74 0.78 2.35
C GLU A 133 13.23 0.58 2.17
N MET A 134 12.68 -0.46 2.79
CA MET A 134 11.25 -0.76 2.68
C MET A 134 10.61 -0.89 4.06
N VAL A 135 9.40 -0.34 4.20
CA VAL A 135 8.50 -0.60 5.32
C VAL A 135 7.45 -1.58 4.85
N SER A 136 7.34 -2.71 5.53
CA SER A 136 6.37 -3.74 5.16
C SER A 136 4.97 -3.29 5.53
N SER A 137 4.05 -3.39 4.59
CA SER A 137 2.62 -3.18 4.85
C SER A 137 1.98 -4.36 5.61
N VAL A 138 2.68 -5.47 5.81
CA VAL A 138 2.20 -6.59 6.64
C VAL A 138 2.44 -6.30 8.13
N THR A 139 3.63 -5.81 8.45
CA THR A 139 4.04 -5.56 9.84
C THR A 139 3.83 -4.10 10.28
N GLY A 140 3.80 -3.17 9.32
CA GLY A 140 3.83 -1.73 9.60
C GLY A 140 5.21 -1.21 10.00
N ASP A 141 6.27 -2.01 9.85
CA ASP A 141 7.63 -1.70 10.29
C ASP A 141 8.65 -2.03 9.19
N TRP A 142 9.88 -1.54 9.34
CA TRP A 142 11.01 -1.81 8.46
C TRP A 142 11.25 -3.31 8.29
N ILE A 143 11.51 -3.73 7.05
CA ILE A 143 11.74 -5.14 6.72
C ILE A 143 13.13 -5.36 6.13
N ASN A 144 13.73 -6.51 6.40
CA ASN A 144 15.01 -6.88 5.81
C ASN A 144 14.82 -7.23 4.32
N PRO A 145 15.66 -6.72 3.40
CA PRO A 145 15.62 -7.08 1.99
C PRO A 145 15.60 -8.61 1.74
N GLY A 146 16.32 -9.39 2.55
CA GLY A 146 16.34 -10.84 2.42
C GLY A 146 14.98 -11.52 2.68
N GLU A 147 14.10 -10.90 3.48
CA GLU A 147 12.73 -11.39 3.70
C GLU A 147 11.84 -11.12 2.48
N VAL A 148 12.06 -10.00 1.80
CA VAL A 148 11.29 -9.60 0.60
C VAL A 148 11.60 -10.51 -0.59
N SER A 149 12.82 -11.07 -0.62
CA SER A 149 13.21 -12.09 -1.60
C SER A 149 12.69 -13.49 -1.26
N GLN A 150 11.80 -13.65 -0.29
CA GLN A 150 11.13 -14.93 -0.01
C GLN A 150 9.71 -14.91 -0.54
N ALA A 151 9.34 -15.88 -1.39
CA ALA A 151 7.95 -16.04 -1.86
C ALA A 151 6.94 -16.14 -0.70
N ALA A 152 7.35 -16.72 0.43
CA ALA A 152 6.55 -16.81 1.65
C ALA A 152 6.11 -15.44 2.21
N TYR A 153 6.94 -14.39 2.06
CA TYR A 153 6.56 -13.04 2.46
C TYR A 153 5.39 -12.52 1.62
N TRP A 154 5.43 -12.74 0.31
CA TRP A 154 4.39 -12.30 -0.62
C TRP A 154 3.08 -13.06 -0.42
N VAL A 155 3.15 -14.37 -0.18
CA VAL A 155 1.97 -15.14 0.24
C VAL A 155 1.39 -14.58 1.54
N LYS A 156 2.24 -14.24 2.52
CA LYS A 156 1.80 -13.61 3.75
C LYS A 156 1.17 -12.24 3.50
N ASN A 157 1.73 -11.42 2.61
CA ASN A 157 1.17 -10.10 2.24
C ASN A 157 -0.25 -10.22 1.68
N MET A 158 -0.45 -11.19 0.78
CA MET A 158 -1.70 -11.46 0.12
C MET A 158 -2.84 -11.88 1.08
N VAL A 159 -2.53 -12.65 2.14
CA VAL A 159 -3.53 -13.18 3.09
C VAL A 159 -3.68 -12.35 4.36
N SER A 160 -2.81 -11.36 4.59
CA SER A 160 -2.78 -10.56 5.80
C SER A 160 -3.34 -9.16 5.56
N PRO A 161 -3.91 -8.50 6.59
CA PRO A 161 -4.30 -7.12 6.50
C PRO A 161 -3.14 -6.18 6.15
N VAL A 162 -3.40 -5.18 5.31
CA VAL A 162 -2.46 -4.11 4.95
C VAL A 162 -2.49 -3.02 6.01
N ARG A 163 -1.37 -2.83 6.71
CA ARG A 163 -1.14 -1.82 7.75
C ARG A 163 -0.52 -0.54 7.18
N PHE A 164 -1.13 0.04 6.16
CA PHE A 164 -0.59 1.22 5.46
C PHE A 164 -0.40 2.43 6.41
N SER A 165 -1.40 2.70 7.26
CA SER A 165 -1.33 3.79 8.24
C SER A 165 -0.12 3.65 9.17
N ASP A 166 0.14 2.44 9.65
CA ASP A 166 1.29 2.16 10.52
C ASP A 166 2.59 2.29 9.75
N GLY A 167 2.66 1.74 8.54
CA GLY A 167 3.86 1.82 7.71
C GLY A 167 4.24 3.25 7.36
N LEU A 168 3.27 4.10 7.01
CA LEU A 168 3.51 5.52 6.76
C LEU A 168 3.87 6.28 8.04
N THR A 169 3.30 5.90 9.17
CA THR A 169 3.70 6.43 10.48
C THR A 169 5.14 6.07 10.80
N THR A 170 5.55 4.81 10.64
CA THR A 170 6.94 4.37 10.84
C THR A 170 7.90 5.09 9.91
N LEU A 171 7.50 5.29 8.65
CA LEU A 171 8.32 5.97 7.67
C LEU A 171 8.52 7.46 7.99
N CYS A 172 7.44 8.15 8.37
CA CYS A 172 7.43 9.60 8.54
C CYS A 172 7.62 10.07 9.97
N SER A 173 7.55 9.19 10.98
CA SER A 173 7.95 9.53 12.34
C SER A 173 9.46 9.71 12.33
N GLY A 174 9.90 10.96 12.18
CA GLY A 174 11.30 11.33 12.21
C GLY A 174 11.99 10.86 13.48
N SER A 175 13.31 11.00 13.54
CA SER A 175 14.06 10.77 14.78
C SER A 175 13.42 11.65 15.86
N ALA A 176 12.70 11.05 16.80
CA ALA A 176 12.47 11.68 18.09
C ALA A 176 13.83 12.27 18.51
N LEU A 177 13.85 13.52 18.95
CA LEU A 177 15.02 14.39 19.20
C LEU A 177 16.16 13.77 20.04
N ASN A 178 16.06 12.50 20.43
CA ASN A 178 16.98 11.70 21.23
C ASN A 178 17.25 10.29 20.65
N SER A 179 17.31 10.10 19.33
CA SER A 179 17.83 8.82 18.78
C SER A 179 19.33 8.70 19.05
N HIS A 180 19.68 8.18 20.24
CA HIS A 180 21.05 7.79 20.57
C HIS A 180 21.58 6.85 19.49
N LYS A 181 22.86 6.98 19.14
CA LYS A 181 23.55 6.03 18.27
C LYS A 181 23.41 4.63 18.85
N ARG A 182 22.52 3.83 18.27
CA ARG A 182 22.36 2.41 18.61
C ARG A 182 23.40 1.58 17.88
N LEU A 183 23.95 0.58 18.58
CA LEU A 183 24.98 -0.31 18.07
C LEU A 183 24.49 -1.12 16.84
N ASP A 184 23.18 -1.36 16.76
CA ASP A 184 22.48 -2.04 15.66
C ASP A 184 22.23 -1.14 14.43
N GLY A 185 22.61 0.15 14.47
CA GLY A 185 22.42 1.09 13.36
C GLY A 185 20.97 1.55 13.13
N SER A 186 19.99 1.11 13.92
CA SER A 186 18.56 1.43 13.73
C SER A 186 18.22 2.92 13.75
N HIS A 187 19.00 3.72 14.50
CA HIS A 187 18.94 5.18 14.50
C HIS A 187 19.20 5.84 13.12
N ARG A 188 19.71 5.09 12.13
CA ARG A 188 19.89 5.57 10.74
C ARG A 188 18.60 5.50 9.92
N ARG A 189 17.59 4.76 10.39
CA ARG A 189 16.29 4.58 9.71
C ARG A 189 15.31 5.71 10.02
N THR A 190 15.52 6.42 11.12
CA THR A 190 14.74 7.58 11.51
C THR A 190 15.21 8.82 10.75
N ARG A 191 14.64 9.00 9.55
CA ARG A 191 14.94 10.12 8.64
C ARG A 191 13.74 11.06 8.57
N ASP A 192 14.04 12.34 8.37
CA ASP A 192 13.01 13.30 7.99
C ASP A 192 12.66 13.05 6.51
N ILE A 193 11.36 12.88 6.25
CA ILE A 193 10.83 12.63 4.90
C ILE A 193 10.26 13.94 4.37
N ASP A 194 10.94 14.53 3.39
CA ASP A 194 10.52 15.79 2.77
C ASP A 194 9.45 15.59 1.70
N HIS A 195 9.54 14.50 0.93
CA HIS A 195 8.65 14.21 -0.21
C HIS A 195 8.16 12.78 -0.21
N ILE A 196 6.88 12.59 -0.55
CA ILE A 196 6.26 11.31 -0.86
C ILE A 196 5.85 11.34 -2.32
N LEU A 197 6.36 10.40 -3.12
CA LEU A 197 5.97 10.23 -4.52
C LEU A 197 5.12 8.96 -4.68
N GLU A 198 3.85 9.11 -5.05
CA GLU A 198 3.01 7.98 -5.45
C GLU A 198 3.28 7.62 -6.91
N VAL A 199 3.80 6.41 -7.12
CA VAL A 199 3.96 5.80 -8.43
C VAL A 199 2.77 4.90 -8.71
N GLY A 200 1.77 5.44 -9.39
CA GLY A 200 0.53 4.76 -9.71
C GLY A 200 -0.26 5.50 -10.79
N PRO A 201 -1.33 4.90 -11.34
CA PRO A 201 -2.11 5.48 -12.45
C PRO A 201 -2.94 6.71 -12.04
N HIS A 202 -3.06 6.96 -10.74
CA HIS A 202 -3.75 8.11 -10.16
C HIS A 202 -3.33 8.25 -8.69
N SER A 203 -3.58 9.40 -8.08
CA SER A 203 -3.30 9.74 -6.68
C SER A 203 -4.31 9.08 -5.72
N VAL A 204 -4.34 7.75 -5.66
CA VAL A 204 -5.32 6.99 -4.88
C VAL A 204 -5.01 7.09 -3.38
N LEU A 205 -3.73 7.11 -3.00
CA LEU A 205 -3.32 7.14 -1.59
C LEU A 205 -3.27 8.56 -1.02
N GLN A 206 -3.40 9.60 -1.84
CA GLN A 206 -3.27 11.00 -1.39
C GLN A 206 -4.10 11.33 -0.14
N GLY A 207 -5.38 10.93 -0.12
CA GLY A 207 -6.26 11.18 1.02
C GLY A 207 -5.78 10.48 2.29
N ALA A 208 -5.40 9.21 2.17
CA ALA A 208 -4.87 8.41 3.26
C ALA A 208 -3.54 8.99 3.78
N CYS A 209 -2.60 9.34 2.89
CA CYS A 209 -1.34 9.97 3.25
C CYS A 209 -1.57 11.27 4.04
N LYS A 210 -2.40 12.17 3.51
CA LYS A 210 -2.70 13.45 4.19
C LYS A 210 -3.33 13.23 5.56
N ASP A 211 -4.17 12.22 5.72
CA ASP A 211 -4.81 11.92 7.00
C ASP A 211 -3.83 11.33 8.02
N VAL A 212 -2.91 10.46 7.59
CA VAL A 212 -1.85 9.92 8.46
C VAL A 212 -0.88 11.03 8.86
N LEU A 213 -0.36 11.80 7.90
CA LEU A 213 0.64 12.86 8.14
C LEU A 213 0.14 13.94 9.11
N LYS A 214 -1.16 14.26 9.12
CA LYS A 214 -1.75 15.19 10.11
C LYS A 214 -1.58 14.75 11.56
N ASN A 215 -1.42 13.45 11.80
CA ASN A 215 -1.26 12.87 13.13
C ASN A 215 0.20 12.61 13.50
N ILE A 216 1.15 12.89 12.59
CA ILE A 216 2.58 12.76 12.85
C ILE A 216 3.14 14.14 13.18
N ALA A 217 3.84 14.25 14.32
CA ALA A 217 4.51 15.47 14.71
C ALA A 217 5.81 15.63 13.89
N ASN A 218 5.70 16.21 12.69
CA ASN A 218 6.85 16.54 11.86
C ASN A 218 7.26 18.01 12.02
N HIS A 219 8.56 18.26 12.08
CA HIS A 219 9.12 19.61 12.14
C HIS A 219 9.02 20.35 10.80
N THR A 220 9.00 19.61 9.68
CA THR A 220 8.85 20.12 8.31
C THR A 220 7.60 19.52 7.64
N PRO A 221 6.87 20.30 6.83
CA PRO A 221 5.78 19.76 6.02
C PRO A 221 6.31 18.77 4.98
N THR A 222 5.78 17.55 4.97
CA THR A 222 6.06 16.56 3.91
C THR A 222 5.18 16.84 2.69
N GLU A 223 5.79 17.06 1.53
CA GLU A 223 5.09 17.25 0.26
C GLU A 223 4.66 15.91 -0.34
N TYR A 224 3.46 15.86 -0.91
CA TYR A 224 2.94 14.69 -1.60
C TYR A 224 2.82 14.97 -3.10
N LEU A 225 3.43 14.12 -3.91
CA LEU A 225 3.45 14.14 -5.36
C LEU A 225 2.83 12.86 -5.92
N SER A 226 2.15 12.94 -7.06
CA SER A 226 1.59 11.79 -7.78
C SER A 226 2.13 11.79 -9.19
N LEU A 227 2.74 10.68 -9.61
CA LEU A 227 3.38 10.60 -10.92
C LEU A 227 2.38 10.70 -12.06
N LEU A 228 1.24 10.03 -11.93
CA LEU A 228 0.15 10.07 -12.91
C LEU A 228 -1.15 10.53 -12.25
N VAL A 229 -1.98 11.21 -13.04
CA VAL A 229 -3.31 11.67 -12.63
C VAL A 229 -4.31 11.35 -13.74
N ARG A 230 -5.46 10.77 -13.36
CA ARG A 230 -6.51 10.42 -14.30
C ARG A 230 -6.99 11.65 -15.07
N ASN A 231 -7.27 11.46 -16.36
CA ASN A 231 -7.72 12.51 -17.28
C ASN A 231 -6.70 13.65 -17.48
N MET A 232 -5.42 13.38 -17.25
CA MET A 232 -4.31 14.29 -17.55
C MET A 232 -3.26 13.58 -18.42
N SER A 233 -2.46 14.37 -19.14
CA SER A 233 -1.31 13.86 -19.89
C SER A 233 -0.29 13.26 -18.91
N ALA A 234 0.12 12.02 -19.16
CA ALA A 234 1.13 11.32 -18.36
C ALA A 234 2.49 12.04 -18.42
N ALA A 235 2.84 12.60 -19.59
CA ALA A 235 4.05 13.39 -19.76
C ALA A 235 3.99 14.67 -18.92
N ASP A 236 2.87 15.39 -18.95
CA ASP A 236 2.72 16.65 -18.23
C ASP A 236 2.83 16.44 -16.71
N THR A 237 2.17 15.40 -16.17
CA THR A 237 2.24 15.11 -14.73
C THR A 237 3.63 14.61 -14.33
N ALA A 238 4.27 13.78 -15.15
CA ALA A 238 5.63 13.30 -14.88
C ALA A 238 6.65 14.46 -14.92
N PHE A 239 6.59 15.32 -15.93
CA PHE A 239 7.46 16.51 -16.02
C PHE A 239 7.23 17.48 -14.87
N ALA A 240 5.98 17.67 -14.44
CA ALA A 240 5.69 18.47 -13.26
C ALA A 240 6.35 17.87 -12.00
N VAL A 241 6.27 16.55 -11.80
CA VAL A 241 6.94 15.87 -10.68
C VAL A 241 8.46 16.04 -10.76
N PHE A 242 9.07 15.79 -11.91
CA PHE A 242 10.52 15.93 -12.08
C PHE A 242 10.98 17.37 -11.87
N GLY A 243 10.22 18.35 -12.34
CA GLY A 243 10.48 19.77 -12.09
C GLY A 243 10.41 20.12 -10.60
N ASN A 244 9.38 19.66 -9.89
CA ASN A 244 9.27 19.88 -8.43
C ASN A 244 10.45 19.27 -7.68
N LEU A 245 10.81 18.01 -7.98
CA LEU A 245 11.96 17.34 -7.36
C LEU A 245 13.28 18.04 -7.70
N HIS A 246 13.46 18.51 -8.94
CA HIS A 246 14.65 19.26 -9.33
C HIS A 246 14.77 20.59 -8.57
N ILE A 247 13.68 21.36 -8.45
CA ILE A 247 13.64 22.62 -7.68
C ILE A 247 13.91 22.38 -6.19
N ALA A 248 13.44 21.25 -5.65
CA ALA A 248 13.73 20.82 -4.29
C ALA A 248 15.18 20.36 -4.06
N GLY A 249 16.01 20.32 -5.12
CA GLY A 249 17.44 20.00 -5.04
C GLY A 249 17.78 18.52 -5.18
N TYR A 250 16.83 17.66 -5.57
CA TYR A 250 17.14 16.26 -5.89
C TYR A 250 17.96 16.20 -7.20
N PRO A 251 18.90 15.23 -7.33
CA PRO A 251 19.79 15.12 -8.49
C PRO A 251 19.05 14.51 -9.70
N ILE A 252 18.07 15.22 -10.23
CA ILE A 252 17.32 14.84 -11.44
C ILE A 252 18.11 15.27 -12.67
N ASP A 253 18.43 14.33 -13.55
CA ASP A 253 19.03 14.61 -14.85
C ASP A 253 17.96 15.10 -15.83
N ILE A 254 17.88 16.42 -15.99
CA ILE A 254 16.92 17.07 -16.89
C ILE A 254 17.20 16.76 -18.37
N SER A 255 18.44 16.42 -18.74
CA SER A 255 18.77 16.03 -20.12
C SER A 255 18.10 14.71 -20.44
N LEU A 256 18.25 13.70 -19.58
CA LEU A 256 17.60 12.40 -19.74
C LEU A 256 16.07 12.51 -19.73
N VAL A 257 15.50 13.39 -18.89
CA VAL A 257 14.04 13.65 -18.88
C VAL A 257 13.55 14.18 -20.22
N ASN A 258 14.35 15.01 -20.90
CA ASN A 258 14.03 15.56 -22.22
C ASN A 258 14.41 14.62 -23.37
N GLY A 259 14.82 13.38 -23.08
CA GLY A 259 15.22 12.43 -24.10
C GLY A 259 16.58 12.78 -24.72
N ILE A 260 17.50 13.35 -23.95
CA ILE A 260 18.85 13.68 -24.40
C ILE A 260 19.86 12.86 -23.59
N ASP A 261 20.74 12.13 -24.28
CA ASP A 261 21.79 11.36 -23.64
C ASP A 261 22.93 12.23 -23.09
N SER A 262 23.87 11.62 -22.37
CA SER A 262 25.04 12.33 -21.81
C SER A 262 25.97 12.98 -22.84
N THR A 263 25.77 12.69 -24.13
CA THR A 263 26.56 13.23 -25.25
C THR A 263 25.81 14.32 -26.04
N GLY A 264 24.55 14.60 -25.68
CA GLY A 264 23.73 15.64 -26.31
C GLY A 264 22.90 15.15 -27.50
N HIS A 265 22.71 13.83 -27.68
CA HIS A 265 21.90 13.27 -28.75
C HIS A 265 20.53 12.78 -28.23
N ASP A 266 19.53 12.83 -29.10
CA ASP A 266 18.19 12.30 -28.78
C ASP A 266 18.24 10.77 -28.57
N ILE A 267 17.54 10.26 -27.55
CA ILE A 267 17.39 8.82 -27.21
C ILE A 267 16.11 8.21 -27.78
#